data_AF-A0A2A4IV27-F1
#
_entry.id   AF-A0A2A4IV27-F1
#
_cell.length_a   1.000
_cell.length_b   1.000
_cell.length_c   1.000
_cell.angle_alpha   90.00
_cell.angle_beta   90.00
_cell.angle_gamma   90.00
#
_symmetry.space_group_name_H-M   'P 1'
#
loop_
_entity.id
_entity.type
_entity.pdbx_description
1 polymer ?
#
loop_
_entity_poly.entity_id
_entity_poly.type
_entity_poly.pdbx_seq_one_letter_code
_entity_poly.pdbx_strand_id
1 'polypeptide(L)'
;MQQRVQELLDIVQSSSSDDESLSSVKNQAQVQTARPRGRPRLNPPVSTTPTPSSTPIKSNLPLKKKLHYISKQLVEFTCSDGRQPMLLFMEKPSKKLYPEYYNVIEKPIDMITIEANIKNDRYNSIDEMVSDFRLMFSNCRQFNEEGSMIYEDANLLERVMNEKLKEVNNSSTFERKTPLKTFKAAPKARQLSPFEQKLRTLYDAIRDYRDPKANRQLALIFMKLPSKTEYPDYYELIKNPIDMEKIAHKLKNNIYSSVNELASDFILMFDNACKYNEPDSQIYKDALILHRVCLQTKQMLREDDDAVPDVPAAVQELLLNLFTSVYNHQDEEGRCYSDSMAELPEHDEAANGEKVRAISLDLVKRRLDKGLYKRLDHFQQDMFAVFERARRLSRTDSQIFEDSVELQSYYIDQRDQLCRGTLQSPALNFTRDTMATSVELVKQCKLLQENEEEDETRSSTDDSVPAGGAPLQTAYNKGDFVYVQPDKGNKEPHIVQVERVWTNNEGVPCMYCTAYYR
;
A
#
# COMPACT_ATOMS: atom_id res chain seq x y z
N MET A 1 -11.34 -1.06 -15.29
CA MET A 1 -10.69 -0.98 -16.61
C MET A 1 -9.19 -0.73 -16.45
N GLN A 2 -8.76 0.42 -15.92
CA GLN A 2 -7.33 0.73 -15.70
C GLN A 2 -6.55 -0.25 -14.81
N GLN A 3 -7.20 -0.99 -13.90
CA GLN A 3 -6.54 -1.94 -13.00
C GLN A 3 -5.98 -3.18 -13.71
N ARG A 4 -6.72 -3.77 -14.67
CA ARG A 4 -6.22 -4.90 -15.49
C ARG A 4 -5.14 -4.45 -16.49
N VAL A 5 -5.27 -3.24 -17.04
CA VAL A 5 -4.24 -2.63 -17.90
C VAL A 5 -2.87 -2.62 -17.21
N GLN A 6 -2.84 -2.46 -15.88
CA GLN A 6 -1.61 -2.61 -15.12
C GLN A 6 -1.14 -4.07 -15.02
N GLU A 7 -2.00 -5.00 -14.58
CA GLU A 7 -1.66 -6.42 -14.44
C GLU A 7 -1.00 -6.98 -15.71
N LEU A 8 -1.41 -6.48 -16.86
CA LEU A 8 -0.98 -6.96 -18.17
C LEU A 8 0.24 -6.22 -18.73
N LEU A 9 0.53 -4.98 -18.29
CA LEU A 9 1.84 -4.34 -18.49
C LEU A 9 2.94 -5.09 -17.72
N ASP A 10 2.62 -5.55 -16.51
CA ASP A 10 3.58 -6.23 -15.64
C ASP A 10 3.91 -7.66 -16.17
N ILE A 11 2.98 -8.30 -16.89
CA ILE A 11 3.21 -9.56 -17.65
C ILE A 11 4.14 -9.35 -18.87
N VAL A 12 4.13 -8.16 -19.47
CA VAL A 12 5.05 -7.81 -20.56
C VAL A 12 6.44 -7.45 -20.00
N GLN A 13 6.53 -6.74 -18.87
CA GLN A 13 7.83 -6.38 -18.28
C GLN A 13 8.57 -7.60 -17.70
N SER A 14 7.87 -8.48 -16.99
CA SER A 14 8.42 -9.77 -16.50
C SER A 14 8.87 -10.72 -17.62
N SER A 15 8.54 -10.44 -18.88
CA SER A 15 9.04 -11.23 -20.01
C SER A 15 10.45 -10.91 -20.47
N SER A 16 10.98 -9.75 -20.06
CA SER A 16 12.21 -9.19 -20.60
C SER A 16 13.43 -9.35 -19.68
N SER A 17 13.27 -9.99 -18.51
CA SER A 17 14.34 -10.16 -17.50
C SER A 17 15.09 -11.50 -17.55
N ASP A 18 14.58 -12.51 -18.26
CA ASP A 18 15.07 -13.89 -18.14
C ASP A 18 16.22 -14.27 -19.11
N ASP A 19 17.14 -13.35 -19.41
CA ASP A 19 18.32 -13.63 -20.26
C ASP A 19 19.65 -13.00 -19.77
N GLU A 20 19.79 -12.68 -18.48
CA GLU A 20 21.13 -12.50 -17.87
C GLU A 20 21.22 -13.04 -16.44
N SER A 21 21.64 -14.31 -16.29
CA SER A 21 22.64 -14.74 -15.27
C SER A 21 22.77 -16.27 -15.19
N LEU A 22 23.67 -16.86 -15.99
CA LEU A 22 24.26 -18.18 -15.69
C LEU A 22 25.77 -18.20 -15.96
N SER A 23 26.55 -17.70 -14.99
CA SER A 23 27.92 -18.16 -14.82
C SER A 23 28.36 -18.18 -13.35
N SER A 24 29.09 -19.23 -12.98
CA SER A 24 30.04 -19.28 -11.85
C SER A 24 29.50 -19.46 -10.41
N VAL A 25 29.10 -20.69 -10.05
CA VAL A 25 29.35 -21.24 -8.69
C VAL A 25 30.00 -22.64 -8.82
N LYS A 26 30.94 -22.96 -7.92
CA LYS A 26 31.88 -24.09 -8.04
C LYS A 26 31.38 -25.39 -7.38
N ASN A 27 31.63 -26.50 -8.09
CA ASN A 27 32.00 -27.85 -7.62
C ASN A 27 31.62 -28.30 -6.19
N GLN A 28 30.83 -29.37 -6.11
CA GLN A 28 31.24 -30.58 -5.41
C GLN A 28 31.02 -31.80 -6.32
N ALA A 29 32.04 -32.64 -6.50
CA ALA A 29 31.95 -33.91 -7.20
C ALA A 29 32.97 -34.91 -6.62
N GLN A 30 32.56 -36.16 -6.45
CA GLN A 30 33.35 -37.21 -5.82
C GLN A 30 34.02 -38.15 -6.84
N VAL A 31 35.22 -38.62 -6.48
CA VAL A 31 35.84 -39.91 -6.84
C VAL A 31 36.21 -40.21 -8.33
N GLN A 32 37.51 -40.03 -8.62
CA GLN A 32 38.47 -40.97 -9.25
C GLN A 32 37.96 -42.06 -10.23
N THR A 33 38.61 -42.32 -11.37
CA THR A 33 40.00 -42.86 -11.47
C THR A 33 40.67 -42.72 -12.86
N ALA A 34 42.01 -42.94 -12.89
CA ALA A 34 42.84 -43.41 -14.02
C ALA A 34 43.11 -42.55 -15.30
N ARG A 35 44.09 -41.65 -15.14
CA ARG A 35 45.15 -41.17 -16.09
C ARG A 35 45.94 -42.29 -16.84
N PRO A 36 47.01 -42.03 -17.69
CA PRO A 36 47.58 -40.76 -18.23
C PRO A 36 48.17 -40.72 -19.70
N ARG A 37 48.09 -39.53 -20.34
CA ARG A 37 49.16 -38.65 -20.95
C ARG A 37 50.21 -39.11 -22.01
N GLY A 38 50.40 -38.20 -23.00
CA GLY A 38 51.71 -37.70 -23.53
C GLY A 38 51.87 -37.75 -25.07
N ARG A 39 52.55 -36.84 -25.82
CA ARG A 39 53.15 -35.50 -25.60
C ARG A 39 53.22 -34.77 -27.02
N PRO A 40 53.93 -33.64 -27.34
CA PRO A 40 53.22 -32.46 -27.90
C PRO A 40 53.79 -31.75 -29.17
N ARG A 41 52.96 -30.85 -29.74
CA ARG A 41 53.26 -29.55 -30.44
C ARG A 41 54.24 -29.47 -31.63
N LEU A 42 53.85 -28.74 -32.69
CA LEU A 42 54.64 -27.75 -33.45
C LEU A 42 53.76 -26.98 -34.48
N ASN A 43 54.05 -25.68 -34.74
CA ASN A 43 53.51 -24.84 -35.83
C ASN A 43 54.70 -24.06 -36.46
N PRO A 44 54.77 -23.85 -37.78
CA PRO A 44 54.78 -22.48 -38.38
C PRO A 44 54.21 -22.46 -39.86
N PRO A 45 54.45 -21.45 -40.74
CA PRO A 45 54.05 -20.03 -40.69
C PRO A 45 53.39 -19.44 -42.00
N VAL A 46 53.35 -18.11 -42.08
CA VAL A 46 52.57 -17.12 -42.87
C VAL A 46 52.87 -16.97 -44.39
N SER A 47 51.85 -16.54 -45.18
CA SER A 47 52.02 -15.67 -46.38
C SER A 47 50.79 -14.74 -46.66
N THR A 48 50.60 -14.20 -47.90
CA THR A 48 50.29 -12.75 -48.11
C THR A 48 49.42 -12.30 -49.32
N THR A 49 48.44 -11.39 -49.09
CA THR A 49 47.89 -10.26 -49.97
C THR A 49 47.41 -10.50 -51.43
N PRO A 50 46.57 -9.63 -52.08
CA PRO A 50 45.65 -8.54 -51.65
C PRO A 50 44.20 -8.62 -52.27
N THR A 51 43.40 -7.54 -52.12
CA THR A 51 41.98 -7.28 -52.51
C THR A 51 41.76 -6.95 -54.02
N PRO A 52 40.53 -6.67 -54.60
CA PRO A 52 39.22 -6.32 -53.99
C PRO A 52 37.91 -6.87 -54.65
N SER A 53 36.75 -6.67 -53.99
CA SER A 53 35.48 -6.21 -54.62
C SER A 53 34.36 -6.00 -53.58
N SER A 54 33.39 -5.15 -53.93
CA SER A 54 32.37 -4.59 -53.04
C SER A 54 31.02 -5.33 -53.07
N THR A 55 30.40 -5.53 -51.90
CA THR A 55 28.94 -5.73 -51.76
C THR A 55 28.38 -4.86 -50.63
N PRO A 56 27.15 -4.34 -50.75
CA PRO A 56 26.57 -3.45 -49.75
C PRO A 56 26.13 -4.22 -48.51
N ILE A 57 26.64 -3.83 -47.34
CA ILE A 57 26.26 -4.42 -46.05
C ILE A 57 24.82 -4.02 -45.72
N LYS A 58 23.87 -4.96 -45.85
CA LYS A 58 22.50 -4.78 -45.36
C LYS A 58 22.47 -4.81 -43.83
N SER A 59 21.94 -3.76 -43.21
CA SER A 59 21.80 -3.60 -41.76
C SER A 59 20.68 -4.48 -41.18
N ASN A 60 20.97 -5.76 -40.95
CA ASN A 60 20.05 -6.67 -40.26
C ASN A 60 20.09 -6.47 -38.73
N LEU A 61 19.41 -5.42 -38.23
CA LEU A 61 18.85 -5.51 -36.88
C LEU A 61 17.87 -6.71 -36.85
N PRO A 62 17.96 -7.61 -35.84
CA PRO A 62 17.02 -8.72 -35.70
C PRO A 62 15.57 -8.23 -35.69
N LEU A 63 14.68 -8.95 -36.40
CA LEU A 63 13.27 -8.59 -36.53
C LEU A 63 12.64 -8.26 -35.17
N LYS A 64 12.83 -9.14 -34.17
CA LYS A 64 12.36 -8.96 -32.80
C LYS A 64 12.71 -7.58 -32.20
N LYS A 65 13.91 -7.06 -32.47
CA LYS A 65 14.33 -5.72 -31.98
C LYS A 65 13.61 -4.58 -32.72
N LYS A 66 13.29 -4.75 -34.01
CA LYS A 66 12.50 -3.77 -34.78
C LYS A 66 11.04 -3.72 -34.30
N LEU A 67 10.45 -4.89 -34.03
CA LEU A 67 9.10 -5.01 -33.48
C LEU A 67 8.99 -4.32 -32.10
N HIS A 68 9.84 -4.71 -31.13
CA HIS A 68 9.89 -4.07 -29.81
C HIS A 68 10.15 -2.56 -29.89
N TYR A 69 11.00 -2.08 -30.81
CA TYR A 69 11.24 -0.65 -30.97
C TYR A 69 9.97 0.10 -31.37
N ILE A 70 9.27 -0.35 -32.41
CA ILE A 70 8.03 0.29 -32.88
C ILE A 70 6.97 0.25 -31.77
N SER A 71 6.79 -0.91 -31.13
CA SER A 71 5.84 -1.10 -30.05
C SER A 71 6.10 -0.15 -28.88
N LYS A 72 7.35 -0.13 -28.39
CA LYS A 72 7.80 0.76 -27.33
C LYS A 72 7.58 2.24 -27.65
N GLN A 73 7.87 2.67 -28.88
CA GLN A 73 7.63 4.07 -29.29
C GLN A 73 6.15 4.46 -29.28
N LEU A 74 5.23 3.52 -29.46
CA LEU A 74 3.78 3.78 -29.39
C LEU A 74 3.24 3.73 -27.97
N VAL A 75 3.73 2.82 -27.12
CA VAL A 75 3.37 2.73 -25.70
C VAL A 75 3.89 3.93 -24.91
N GLU A 76 5.12 4.36 -25.15
CA GLU A 76 5.73 5.52 -24.47
C GLU A 76 5.26 6.87 -25.05
N PHE A 77 4.54 6.89 -26.18
CA PHE A 77 4.12 8.13 -26.84
C PHE A 77 3.26 8.99 -25.91
N THR A 78 3.74 10.19 -25.65
CA THR A 78 3.09 11.18 -24.79
C THR A 78 2.73 12.42 -25.61
N CYS A 79 1.48 12.86 -25.51
CA CYS A 79 1.03 14.14 -26.05
C CYS A 79 1.63 15.32 -25.26
N SER A 80 1.56 16.54 -25.82
CA SER A 80 2.13 17.75 -25.21
C SER A 80 1.47 18.17 -23.89
N ASP A 81 0.28 17.65 -23.62
CA ASP A 81 -0.48 17.78 -22.37
C ASP A 81 -0.08 16.73 -21.30
N GLY A 82 0.81 15.78 -21.64
CA GLY A 82 1.22 14.68 -20.77
C GLY A 82 0.34 13.43 -20.87
N ARG A 83 -0.69 13.43 -21.73
CA ARG A 83 -1.60 12.29 -21.93
C ARG A 83 -0.92 11.20 -22.74
N GLN A 84 -1.14 9.92 -22.39
CA GLN A 84 -0.67 8.76 -23.15
C GLN A 84 -1.85 8.11 -23.90
N PRO A 85 -1.99 8.30 -25.23
CA PRO A 85 -3.12 7.78 -25.99
C PRO A 85 -3.26 6.25 -25.95
N MET A 86 -2.14 5.52 -25.85
CA MET A 86 -2.14 4.05 -25.89
C MET A 86 -2.84 3.38 -24.70
N LEU A 87 -3.01 4.08 -23.56
CA LEU A 87 -3.56 3.49 -22.33
C LEU A 87 -4.97 2.89 -22.51
N LEU A 88 -5.81 3.46 -23.39
CA LEU A 88 -7.15 2.96 -23.66
C LEU A 88 -7.20 1.80 -24.67
N PHE A 89 -6.08 1.46 -25.29
CA PHE A 89 -5.92 0.35 -26.24
C PHE A 89 -5.18 -0.84 -25.63
N MET A 90 -4.74 -0.72 -24.37
CA MET A 90 -3.96 -1.75 -23.71
C MET A 90 -4.73 -3.07 -23.63
N GLU A 91 -6.01 -3.01 -23.22
CA GLU A 91 -6.96 -4.13 -23.22
C GLU A 91 -8.15 -3.88 -24.16
N LYS A 92 -8.71 -4.96 -24.71
CA LYS A 92 -10.02 -4.93 -25.36
C LYS A 92 -11.15 -4.75 -24.32
N PRO A 93 -12.27 -4.10 -24.69
CA PRO A 93 -13.42 -3.95 -23.79
C PRO A 93 -13.87 -5.27 -23.16
N SER A 94 -14.29 -5.25 -21.90
CA SER A 94 -14.69 -6.47 -21.18
C SER A 94 -15.99 -7.04 -21.76
N LYS A 95 -15.98 -8.29 -22.24
CA LYS A 95 -17.16 -8.97 -22.81
C LYS A 95 -18.35 -9.08 -21.84
N LYS A 96 -18.12 -9.00 -20.52
CA LYS A 96 -19.19 -8.97 -19.50
C LYS A 96 -19.85 -7.58 -19.37
N LEU A 97 -19.10 -6.51 -19.62
CA LEU A 97 -19.55 -5.13 -19.44
C LEU A 97 -20.02 -4.48 -20.75
N TYR A 98 -19.45 -4.92 -21.87
CA TYR A 98 -19.70 -4.41 -23.22
C TYR A 98 -20.00 -5.58 -24.17
N PRO A 99 -21.05 -6.39 -23.94
CA PRO A 99 -21.40 -7.50 -24.83
C PRO A 99 -21.68 -7.04 -26.27
N GLU A 100 -22.24 -5.83 -26.45
CA GLU A 100 -22.52 -5.21 -27.74
C GLU A 100 -21.26 -4.91 -28.57
N TYR A 101 -20.12 -4.59 -27.92
CA TYR A 101 -18.83 -4.48 -28.61
C TYR A 101 -18.48 -5.77 -29.37
N TYR A 102 -18.73 -6.94 -28.78
CA TYR A 102 -18.43 -8.24 -29.38
C TYR A 102 -19.48 -8.69 -30.41
N ASN A 103 -20.59 -7.95 -30.55
CA ASN A 103 -21.56 -8.15 -31.62
C ASN A 103 -21.22 -7.30 -32.86
N VAL A 104 -20.50 -6.19 -32.68
CA VAL A 104 -20.09 -5.27 -33.76
C VAL A 104 -18.67 -5.56 -34.27
N ILE A 105 -17.75 -5.92 -33.37
CA ILE A 105 -16.34 -6.14 -33.68
C ILE A 105 -16.04 -7.64 -33.83
N GLU A 106 -15.78 -8.06 -35.07
CA GLU A 106 -15.51 -9.47 -35.44
C GLU A 106 -14.22 -10.00 -34.80
N LYS A 107 -13.15 -9.19 -34.74
CA LYS A 107 -11.82 -9.59 -34.27
C LYS A 107 -11.26 -8.63 -33.20
N PRO A 108 -11.76 -8.70 -31.95
CA PRO A 108 -11.22 -7.94 -30.83
C PRO A 108 -9.74 -8.23 -30.60
N ILE A 109 -8.93 -7.17 -30.59
CA ILE A 109 -7.48 -7.20 -30.35
C ILE A 109 -7.09 -6.01 -29.47
N ASP A 110 -5.96 -6.14 -28.80
CA ASP A 110 -5.44 -5.17 -27.83
C ASP A 110 -3.90 -5.19 -27.78
N MET A 111 -3.30 -4.16 -27.17
CA MET A 111 -1.85 -4.00 -27.12
C MET A 111 -1.15 -5.17 -26.44
N ILE A 112 -1.78 -5.78 -25.43
CA ILE A 112 -1.21 -6.92 -24.71
C ILE A 112 -1.13 -8.15 -25.61
N THR A 113 -2.16 -8.39 -26.43
CA THR A 113 -2.14 -9.46 -27.44
C THR A 113 -1.00 -9.22 -28.43
N ILE A 114 -0.77 -7.96 -28.84
CA ILE A 114 0.31 -7.58 -29.74
C ILE A 114 1.69 -7.80 -29.07
N GLU A 115 1.92 -7.31 -27.84
CA GLU A 115 3.17 -7.55 -27.10
C GLU A 115 3.41 -9.05 -26.86
N ALA A 116 2.39 -9.83 -26.52
CA ALA A 116 2.50 -11.27 -26.37
C ALA A 116 2.89 -11.95 -27.70
N ASN A 117 2.41 -11.45 -28.84
CA ASN A 117 2.82 -11.92 -30.16
C ASN A 117 4.28 -11.54 -30.47
N ILE A 118 4.76 -10.35 -30.07
CA ILE A 118 6.17 -9.94 -30.20
C ILE A 118 7.08 -10.79 -29.30
N LYS A 119 6.72 -10.97 -28.01
CA LYS A 119 7.46 -11.77 -27.03
C LYS A 119 7.68 -13.19 -27.53
N ASN A 120 6.60 -13.84 -27.98
CA ASN A 120 6.57 -15.25 -28.36
C ASN A 120 6.92 -15.49 -29.85
N ASP A 121 7.59 -14.52 -30.50
CA ASP A 121 8.06 -14.60 -31.90
C ASP A 121 6.98 -15.04 -32.91
N ARG A 122 5.74 -14.58 -32.70
CA ARG A 122 4.57 -14.94 -33.53
C ARG A 122 4.48 -14.16 -34.84
N TYR A 123 5.23 -13.07 -34.96
CA TYR A 123 5.31 -12.23 -36.15
C TYR A 123 6.56 -12.54 -36.98
N ASN A 124 6.35 -12.95 -38.23
CA ASN A 124 7.42 -13.26 -39.20
C ASN A 124 7.88 -12.02 -39.97
N SER A 125 7.13 -10.92 -39.88
CA SER A 125 7.41 -9.65 -40.53
C SER A 125 6.95 -8.46 -39.67
N ILE A 126 7.42 -7.25 -40.00
CA ILE A 126 6.89 -6.01 -39.41
C ILE A 126 5.44 -5.79 -39.86
N ASP A 127 5.10 -6.16 -41.09
CA ASP A 127 3.78 -5.94 -41.67
C ASP A 127 2.67 -6.76 -40.99
N GLU A 128 2.97 -7.94 -40.45
CA GLU A 128 2.04 -8.71 -39.61
C GLU A 128 1.69 -7.97 -38.31
N MET A 129 2.69 -7.49 -37.56
CA MET A 129 2.48 -6.68 -36.35
C MET A 129 1.73 -5.37 -36.67
N VAL A 130 2.08 -4.70 -37.77
CA VAL A 130 1.39 -3.47 -38.22
C VAL A 130 -0.06 -3.74 -38.62
N SER A 131 -0.37 -4.93 -39.13
CA SER A 131 -1.74 -5.34 -39.45
C SER A 131 -2.59 -5.48 -38.17
N ASP A 132 -2.03 -6.05 -37.11
CA ASP A 132 -2.68 -6.15 -35.80
C ASP A 132 -2.89 -4.78 -35.13
N PHE A 133 -1.90 -3.87 -35.21
CA PHE A 133 -2.08 -2.48 -34.78
C PHE A 133 -3.18 -1.76 -35.57
N ARG A 134 -3.22 -1.91 -36.90
CA ARG A 134 -4.27 -1.32 -37.75
C ARG A 134 -5.65 -1.91 -37.43
N LEU A 135 -5.74 -3.19 -37.14
CA LEU A 135 -6.97 -3.83 -36.69
C LEU A 135 -7.43 -3.23 -35.35
N MET A 136 -6.53 -3.04 -34.39
CA MET A 136 -6.82 -2.40 -33.10
C MET A 136 -7.40 -0.99 -33.26
N PHE A 137 -6.77 -0.15 -34.08
CA PHE A 137 -7.23 1.21 -34.38
C PHE A 137 -8.54 1.22 -35.20
N SER A 138 -8.70 0.29 -36.14
CA SER A 138 -9.93 0.14 -36.94
C SER A 138 -11.12 -0.29 -36.09
N ASN A 139 -10.94 -1.26 -35.19
CA ASN A 139 -11.98 -1.71 -34.25
C ASN A 139 -12.43 -0.55 -33.34
N CYS A 140 -11.48 0.27 -32.87
CA CYS A 140 -11.79 1.45 -32.09
C CYS A 140 -12.68 2.43 -32.88
N ARG A 141 -12.30 2.76 -34.12
CA ARG A 141 -13.08 3.66 -34.99
C ARG A 141 -14.44 3.10 -35.40
N GLN A 142 -14.57 1.78 -35.54
CA GLN A 142 -15.82 1.14 -35.92
C GLN A 142 -16.86 1.15 -34.78
N PHE A 143 -16.40 1.11 -33.52
CA PHE A 143 -17.30 1.08 -32.35
C PHE A 143 -17.57 2.45 -31.73
N ASN A 144 -16.58 3.35 -31.73
CA ASN A 144 -16.69 4.66 -31.07
C ASN A 144 -17.09 5.76 -32.05
N GLU A 145 -17.76 6.79 -31.53
CA GLU A 145 -18.22 7.95 -32.30
C GLU A 145 -17.04 8.74 -32.90
N GLU A 146 -17.19 9.20 -34.14
CA GLU A 146 -16.20 10.03 -34.83
C GLU A 146 -16.00 11.37 -34.10
N GLY A 147 -14.74 11.78 -33.92
CA GLY A 147 -14.38 12.95 -33.12
C GLY A 147 -14.36 12.73 -31.60
N SER A 148 -14.74 11.53 -31.10
CA SER A 148 -14.50 11.17 -29.70
C SER A 148 -12.99 11.06 -29.40
N MET A 149 -12.58 11.29 -28.15
CA MET A 149 -11.16 11.30 -27.78
C MET A 149 -10.43 10.00 -28.15
N ILE A 150 -11.07 8.84 -27.96
CA ILE A 150 -10.47 7.53 -28.28
C ILE A 150 -10.40 7.28 -29.80
N TYR A 151 -11.34 7.83 -30.58
CA TYR A 151 -11.31 7.80 -32.05
C TYR A 151 -10.14 8.65 -32.58
N GLU A 152 -9.95 9.85 -32.04
CA GLU A 152 -8.82 10.72 -32.39
C GLU A 152 -7.46 10.16 -31.93
N ASP A 153 -7.43 9.47 -30.80
CA ASP A 153 -6.24 8.76 -30.33
C ASP A 153 -5.84 7.61 -31.27
N ALA A 154 -6.80 6.86 -31.81
CA ALA A 154 -6.52 5.84 -32.83
C ALA A 154 -5.90 6.49 -34.10
N ASN A 155 -6.44 7.63 -34.53
CA ASN A 155 -5.91 8.40 -35.67
C ASN A 155 -4.52 9.00 -35.39
N LEU A 156 -4.23 9.36 -34.14
CA LEU A 156 -2.93 9.89 -33.72
C LEU A 156 -1.88 8.78 -33.65
N LEU A 157 -2.17 7.68 -32.97
CA LEU A 157 -1.27 6.53 -32.83
C LEU A 157 -0.95 5.89 -34.18
N GLU A 158 -1.93 5.78 -35.08
CA GLU A 158 -1.69 5.26 -36.43
C GLU A 158 -0.76 6.18 -37.24
N ARG A 159 -0.84 7.51 -37.08
CA ARG A 159 0.13 8.45 -37.69
C ARG A 159 1.53 8.26 -37.12
N VAL A 160 1.68 8.23 -35.80
CA VAL A 160 2.97 8.02 -35.12
C VAL A 160 3.59 6.68 -35.55
N MET A 161 2.80 5.60 -35.64
CA MET A 161 3.26 4.30 -36.13
C MET A 161 3.82 4.41 -37.56
N ASN A 162 3.08 5.03 -38.47
CA ASN A 162 3.50 5.18 -39.86
C ASN A 162 4.75 6.08 -40.01
N GLU A 163 5.03 6.98 -39.06
CA GLU A 163 6.30 7.71 -38.98
C GLU A 163 7.44 6.82 -38.50
N LYS A 164 7.25 6.05 -37.42
CA LYS A 164 8.27 5.11 -36.90
C LYS A 164 8.60 3.98 -37.88
N LEU A 165 7.65 3.51 -38.67
CA LEU A 165 7.91 2.57 -39.76
C LEU A 165 8.87 3.14 -40.83
N LYS A 166 8.79 4.44 -41.14
CA LYS A 166 9.74 5.10 -42.06
C LYS A 166 11.13 5.20 -41.46
N GLU A 167 11.25 5.52 -40.16
CA GLU A 167 12.55 5.54 -39.46
C GLU A 167 13.22 4.15 -39.47
N VAL A 168 12.46 3.09 -39.17
CA VAL A 168 12.95 1.70 -39.15
C VAL A 168 13.34 1.20 -40.55
N ASN A 169 12.60 1.58 -41.59
CA ASN A 169 12.88 1.16 -42.97
C ASN A 169 14.06 1.93 -43.60
N ASN A 170 14.33 3.17 -43.17
CA ASN A 170 15.42 4.01 -43.71
C ASN A 170 16.77 3.83 -42.98
N SER A 171 16.87 2.91 -42.02
CA SER A 171 18.02 2.74 -41.12
C SER A 171 19.26 2.07 -41.78
N SER A 172 19.91 2.81 -42.69
CA SER A 172 21.23 2.46 -43.27
C SER A 172 22.40 3.25 -42.67
N THR A 173 22.12 4.27 -41.85
CA THR A 173 23.12 5.10 -41.18
C THR A 173 22.58 5.64 -39.86
N PHE A 174 23.29 5.37 -38.75
CA PHE A 174 23.74 6.37 -37.76
C PHE A 174 24.35 5.68 -36.53
N GLU A 175 25.68 5.59 -36.48
CA GLU A 175 26.36 5.74 -35.19
C GLU A 175 26.50 7.25 -34.89
N ARG A 176 26.23 7.62 -33.64
CA ARG A 176 26.54 8.89 -32.95
C ARG A 176 27.22 10.01 -33.77
N LYS A 177 26.44 11.04 -34.16
CA LYS A 177 26.55 12.44 -33.69
C LYS A 177 25.58 13.40 -34.41
N THR A 178 24.91 14.25 -33.64
CA THR A 178 24.14 15.46 -34.04
C THR A 178 25.12 16.57 -34.53
N PRO A 179 24.73 17.58 -35.36
CA PRO A 179 23.66 18.54 -35.02
C PRO A 179 22.89 19.25 -36.18
N LEU A 180 21.97 20.17 -35.79
CA LEU A 180 21.26 21.20 -36.58
C LEU A 180 20.06 20.68 -37.43
N LYS A 181 18.88 21.33 -37.47
CA LYS A 181 18.46 22.68 -37.02
C LYS A 181 17.15 22.66 -36.23
N THR A 182 17.03 23.60 -35.29
CA THR A 182 15.78 23.92 -34.57
C THR A 182 14.76 24.62 -35.47
N PHE A 183 13.53 24.09 -35.54
CA PHE A 183 12.38 24.96 -35.38
C PHE A 183 12.23 25.20 -33.87
N LYS A 184 12.12 26.48 -33.46
CA LYS A 184 12.16 27.04 -32.09
C LYS A 184 12.40 26.01 -30.96
N ALA A 185 13.63 26.03 -30.41
CA ALA A 185 14.12 25.04 -29.46
C ALA A 185 13.12 24.70 -28.32
N ALA A 186 12.73 23.43 -28.25
CA ALA A 186 12.37 22.84 -26.96
C ALA A 186 13.59 22.95 -26.02
N PRO A 187 13.40 23.27 -24.73
CA PRO A 187 14.52 23.40 -23.81
C PRO A 187 15.26 22.06 -23.70
N LYS A 188 16.60 22.13 -23.63
CA LYS A 188 17.43 20.98 -23.24
C LYS A 188 16.85 20.40 -21.95
N ALA A 189 16.74 19.07 -21.84
CA ALA A 189 16.34 18.42 -20.61
C ALA A 189 17.22 18.95 -19.47
N ARG A 190 16.61 19.69 -18.54
CA ARG A 190 17.30 20.29 -17.39
C ARG A 190 17.79 19.14 -16.53
N GLN A 191 19.12 18.98 -16.45
CA GLN A 191 19.71 18.08 -15.47
C GLN A 191 19.34 18.62 -14.09
N LEU A 192 18.54 17.85 -13.35
CA LEU A 192 18.08 18.24 -12.02
C LEU A 192 19.30 18.31 -11.09
N SER A 193 19.34 19.33 -10.23
CA SER A 193 20.27 19.36 -9.10
C SER A 193 19.97 18.20 -8.14
N PRO A 194 20.93 17.76 -7.30
CA PRO A 194 20.68 16.71 -6.31
C PRO A 194 19.48 17.01 -5.42
N PHE A 195 19.27 18.29 -5.06
CA PHE A 195 18.10 18.73 -4.29
C PHE A 195 16.78 18.58 -5.07
N GLU A 196 16.71 19.04 -6.32
CA GLU A 196 15.54 18.83 -7.18
C GLU A 196 15.27 17.33 -7.42
N GLN A 197 16.32 16.52 -7.45
CA GLN A 197 16.22 15.08 -7.59
C GLN A 197 15.66 14.42 -6.32
N LYS A 198 16.03 14.84 -5.10
CA LYS A 198 15.38 14.40 -3.85
C LYS A 198 13.90 14.75 -3.82
N LEU A 199 13.54 15.99 -4.16
CA LEU A 199 12.13 16.41 -4.25
C LEU A 199 11.37 15.56 -5.27
N ARG A 200 11.99 15.26 -6.42
CA ARG A 200 11.40 14.43 -7.45
C ARG A 200 11.23 12.98 -6.99
N THR A 201 12.20 12.39 -6.30
CA THR A 201 12.11 11.05 -5.72
C THR A 201 10.93 10.95 -4.73
N LEU A 202 10.75 11.93 -3.83
CA LEU A 202 9.61 11.93 -2.92
C LEU A 202 8.27 12.01 -3.68
N TYR A 203 8.18 12.87 -4.70
CA TYR A 203 6.96 13.00 -5.49
C TYR A 203 6.64 11.73 -6.29
N ASP A 204 7.64 11.16 -6.97
CA ASP A 204 7.48 9.96 -7.80
C ASP A 204 7.16 8.74 -6.91
N ALA A 205 7.78 8.61 -5.73
CA ALA A 205 7.46 7.56 -4.77
C ALA A 205 6.01 7.58 -4.30
N ILE A 206 5.40 8.77 -4.11
CA ILE A 206 3.97 8.90 -3.79
C ILE A 206 3.09 8.63 -5.01
N ARG A 207 3.42 9.25 -6.16
CA ARG A 207 2.64 9.08 -7.39
C ARG A 207 2.55 7.61 -7.80
N ASP A 208 3.68 6.90 -7.79
CA ASP A 208 3.80 5.57 -8.37
C ASP A 208 3.62 4.46 -7.32
N TYR A 209 3.31 4.79 -6.06
CA TYR A 209 3.07 3.79 -5.02
C TYR A 209 1.88 2.90 -5.37
N ARG A 210 2.10 1.59 -5.27
CA ARG A 210 1.10 0.55 -5.46
C ARG A 210 0.96 -0.26 -4.18
N ASP A 211 -0.27 -0.56 -3.81
CA ASP A 211 -0.54 -1.54 -2.76
C ASP A 211 0.06 -2.91 -3.15
N PRO A 212 0.93 -3.53 -2.33
CA PRO A 212 1.52 -4.83 -2.62
C PRO A 212 0.51 -5.98 -2.80
N LYS A 213 -0.70 -5.90 -2.23
CA LYS A 213 -1.73 -6.95 -2.39
C LYS A 213 -2.50 -6.81 -3.71
N ALA A 214 -3.06 -5.63 -3.99
CA ALA A 214 -3.95 -5.40 -5.14
C ALA A 214 -3.27 -4.76 -6.37
N ASN A 215 -1.96 -4.45 -6.29
CA ASN A 215 -1.15 -3.74 -7.30
C ASN A 215 -1.74 -2.38 -7.74
N ARG A 216 -2.68 -1.85 -6.94
CA ARG A 216 -3.46 -0.66 -7.26
C ARG A 216 -2.67 0.59 -6.91
N GLN A 217 -2.54 1.50 -7.87
CA GLN A 217 -1.89 2.80 -7.68
C GLN A 217 -2.78 3.70 -6.82
N LEU A 218 -2.33 4.04 -5.62
CA LEU A 218 -3.18 4.73 -4.63
C LEU A 218 -3.34 6.23 -4.94
N ALA A 219 -2.33 6.85 -5.56
CA ALA A 219 -2.33 8.28 -5.84
C ALA A 219 -3.42 8.75 -6.84
N LEU A 220 -4.03 7.84 -7.61
CA LEU A 220 -4.93 8.19 -8.72
C LEU A 220 -6.14 9.02 -8.28
N ILE A 221 -6.75 8.71 -7.13
CA ILE A 221 -7.91 9.46 -6.61
C ILE A 221 -7.53 10.85 -6.08
N PHE A 222 -6.25 11.06 -5.74
CA PHE A 222 -5.71 12.33 -5.25
C PHE A 222 -5.17 13.22 -6.38
N MET A 223 -5.27 12.78 -7.65
CA MET A 223 -4.69 13.52 -8.79
C MET A 223 -5.31 14.90 -8.99
N LYS A 224 -6.63 15.01 -8.78
CA LYS A 224 -7.41 16.24 -8.88
C LYS A 224 -8.37 16.37 -7.72
N LEU A 225 -8.60 17.61 -7.28
CA LEU A 225 -9.66 17.91 -6.31
C LEU A 225 -11.07 17.52 -6.83
N PRO A 226 -12.01 17.19 -5.92
CA PRO A 226 -13.43 17.02 -6.26
C PRO A 226 -14.00 18.25 -6.98
N SER A 227 -14.95 18.03 -7.90
CA SER A 227 -15.62 19.11 -8.62
C SER A 227 -16.40 20.02 -7.66
N LYS A 228 -16.13 21.34 -7.69
CA LYS A 228 -16.86 22.33 -6.88
C LYS A 228 -18.37 22.35 -7.11
N THR A 229 -18.81 21.92 -8.30
CA THR A 229 -20.23 21.91 -8.67
C THR A 229 -20.93 20.65 -8.17
N GLU A 230 -20.21 19.54 -8.06
CA GLU A 230 -20.76 18.23 -7.64
C GLU A 230 -20.61 18.01 -6.13
N TYR A 231 -19.53 18.54 -5.54
CA TYR A 231 -19.17 18.42 -4.12
C TYR A 231 -18.90 19.81 -3.51
N PRO A 232 -19.91 20.69 -3.39
CA PRO A 232 -19.73 22.02 -2.80
C PRO A 232 -19.38 21.97 -1.30
N ASP A 233 -19.98 21.01 -0.59
CA ASP A 233 -19.77 20.67 0.82
C ASP A 233 -18.31 20.34 1.17
N TYR A 234 -17.58 19.68 0.25
CA TYR A 234 -16.14 19.45 0.37
C TYR A 234 -15.39 20.76 0.61
N TYR A 235 -15.74 21.83 -0.12
CA TYR A 235 -15.09 23.14 -0.01
C TYR A 235 -15.59 23.96 1.18
N GLU A 236 -16.73 23.58 1.79
CA GLU A 236 -17.16 24.13 3.06
C GLU A 236 -16.37 23.50 4.22
N LEU A 237 -16.13 22.17 4.20
CA LEU A 237 -15.40 21.47 5.26
C LEU A 237 -13.87 21.64 5.15
N ILE A 238 -13.32 21.54 3.95
CA ILE A 238 -11.88 21.55 3.67
C ILE A 238 -11.41 22.96 3.32
N LYS A 239 -10.74 23.61 4.29
CA LYS A 239 -10.33 25.01 4.19
C LYS A 239 -9.10 25.25 3.31
N ASN A 240 -8.22 24.24 3.17
CA ASN A 240 -7.02 24.32 2.35
C ASN A 240 -6.95 23.17 1.32
N PRO A 241 -7.81 23.14 0.29
CA PRO A 241 -7.79 22.09 -0.74
C PRO A 241 -6.46 22.03 -1.50
N ILE A 242 -5.95 20.82 -1.69
CA ILE A 242 -4.75 20.51 -2.45
C ILE A 242 -4.87 19.11 -3.09
N ASP A 243 -4.26 18.94 -4.25
CA ASP A 243 -4.19 17.69 -5.04
C ASP A 243 -2.79 17.49 -5.61
N MET A 244 -2.52 16.31 -6.19
CA MET A 244 -1.22 15.99 -6.80
C MET A 244 -0.87 16.96 -7.93
N GLU A 245 -1.82 17.42 -8.75
CA GLU A 245 -1.56 18.37 -9.83
C GLU A 245 -1.03 19.72 -9.31
N LYS A 246 -1.60 20.26 -8.24
CA LYS A 246 -1.12 21.47 -7.56
C LYS A 246 0.25 21.27 -6.92
N ILE A 247 0.51 20.10 -6.34
CA ILE A 247 1.83 19.73 -5.79
C ILE A 247 2.87 19.61 -6.91
N ALA A 248 2.52 18.96 -8.03
CA ALA A 248 3.36 18.84 -9.22
C ALA A 248 3.66 20.20 -9.86
N HIS A 249 2.68 21.10 -9.88
CA HIS A 249 2.86 22.47 -10.34
C HIS A 249 3.82 23.26 -9.44
N LYS A 250 3.69 23.16 -8.11
CA LYS A 250 4.66 23.75 -7.16
C LYS A 250 6.06 23.17 -7.35
N LEU A 251 6.17 21.85 -7.56
CA LEU A 251 7.44 21.17 -7.79
C LEU A 251 8.12 21.63 -9.09
N LYS A 252 7.38 21.63 -10.20
CA LYS A 252 7.86 22.03 -11.53
C LYS A 252 8.33 23.49 -11.60
N ASN A 253 7.74 24.35 -10.79
CA ASN A 253 8.10 25.77 -10.67
C ASN A 253 9.11 26.06 -9.55
N ASN A 254 9.74 25.02 -8.97
CA ASN A 254 10.76 25.12 -7.92
C ASN A 254 10.29 25.95 -6.69
N ILE A 255 9.02 25.81 -6.30
CA ILE A 255 8.44 26.56 -5.16
C ILE A 255 8.93 26.02 -3.81
N TYR A 256 9.32 24.75 -3.74
CA TYR A 256 9.79 24.12 -2.51
C TYR A 256 11.27 24.41 -2.24
N SER A 257 11.56 24.99 -1.07
CA SER A 257 12.91 25.27 -0.57
C SER A 257 13.48 24.12 0.25
N SER A 258 12.65 23.14 0.64
CA SER A 258 13.10 21.93 1.35
C SER A 258 12.20 20.72 1.06
N VAL A 259 12.72 19.51 1.33
CA VAL A 259 11.93 18.26 1.31
C VAL A 259 10.81 18.30 2.34
N ASN A 260 10.99 19.03 3.45
CA ASN A 260 9.96 19.24 4.46
C ASN A 260 8.72 19.95 3.90
N GLU A 261 8.90 20.99 3.08
CA GLU A 261 7.76 21.74 2.52
C GLU A 261 6.95 20.91 1.51
N LEU A 262 7.62 20.09 0.69
CA LEU A 262 6.95 19.14 -0.20
C LEU A 262 6.18 18.07 0.60
N ALA A 263 6.79 17.53 1.65
CA ALA A 263 6.13 16.58 2.53
C ALA A 263 4.91 17.19 3.26
N SER A 264 4.99 18.45 3.71
CA SER A 264 3.86 19.14 4.36
C SER A 264 2.66 19.30 3.44
N ASP A 265 2.87 19.55 2.14
CA ASP A 265 1.81 19.62 1.14
C ASP A 265 1.14 18.24 0.92
N PHE A 266 1.93 17.15 0.89
CA PHE A 266 1.40 15.79 0.82
C PHE A 266 0.61 15.41 2.08
N ILE A 267 1.16 15.68 3.27
CA ILE A 267 0.51 15.44 4.56
C ILE A 267 -0.83 16.18 4.61
N LEU A 268 -0.87 17.46 4.22
CA LEU A 268 -2.12 18.22 4.11
C LEU A 268 -3.14 17.57 3.15
N MET A 269 -2.69 17.01 2.02
CA MET A 269 -3.56 16.30 1.08
C MET A 269 -4.19 15.05 1.71
N PHE A 270 -3.39 14.25 2.43
CA PHE A 270 -3.87 13.05 3.12
C PHE A 270 -4.76 13.38 4.32
N ASP A 271 -4.41 14.40 5.11
CA ASP A 271 -5.20 14.85 6.26
C ASP A 271 -6.55 15.45 5.82
N ASN A 272 -6.58 16.19 4.70
CA ASN A 272 -7.83 16.66 4.10
C ASN A 272 -8.72 15.48 3.66
N ALA A 273 -8.13 14.42 3.09
CA ALA A 273 -8.88 13.23 2.71
C ALA A 273 -9.41 12.47 3.93
N CYS A 274 -8.59 12.29 4.97
CA CYS A 274 -9.02 11.68 6.24
C CYS A 274 -10.07 12.52 6.97
N LYS A 275 -10.11 13.84 6.74
CA LYS A 275 -11.09 14.74 7.35
C LYS A 275 -12.45 14.72 6.65
N TYR A 276 -12.49 14.45 5.35
CA TYR A 276 -13.73 14.50 4.55
C TYR A 276 -14.38 13.13 4.32
N ASN A 277 -13.58 12.07 4.15
CA ASN A 277 -14.09 10.75 3.85
C ASN A 277 -14.30 9.94 5.14
N GLU A 278 -15.29 9.06 5.14
CA GLU A 278 -15.55 8.17 6.28
C GLU A 278 -14.38 7.21 6.54
N PRO A 279 -14.15 6.79 7.80
CA PRO A 279 -12.96 6.02 8.17
C PRO A 279 -12.84 4.64 7.50
N ASP A 280 -13.97 3.98 7.28
CA ASP A 280 -14.10 2.69 6.61
C ASP A 280 -13.82 2.77 5.09
N SER A 281 -13.91 3.97 4.51
CA SER A 281 -13.79 4.19 3.08
C SER A 281 -12.38 3.90 2.54
N GLN A 282 -12.33 3.42 1.29
CA GLN A 282 -11.05 3.14 0.61
C GLN A 282 -10.17 4.39 0.48
N ILE A 283 -10.75 5.58 0.33
CA ILE A 283 -10.01 6.84 0.16
C ILE A 283 -9.31 7.24 1.47
N TYR A 284 -9.96 7.02 2.62
CA TYR A 284 -9.36 7.21 3.94
C TYR A 284 -8.18 6.24 4.13
N LYS A 285 -8.41 4.95 3.91
CA LYS A 285 -7.41 3.87 3.98
C LYS A 285 -6.19 4.15 3.09
N ASP A 286 -6.41 4.57 1.84
CA ASP A 286 -5.36 4.94 0.88
C ASP A 286 -4.53 6.15 1.35
N ALA A 287 -5.19 7.17 1.91
CA ALA A 287 -4.53 8.35 2.45
C ALA A 287 -3.58 7.98 3.61
N LEU A 288 -3.98 7.06 4.50
CA LEU A 288 -3.10 6.57 5.57
C LEU A 288 -1.84 5.88 5.03
N ILE A 289 -2.01 5.01 4.02
CA ILE A 289 -0.90 4.26 3.42
C ILE A 289 0.08 5.22 2.73
N LEU A 290 -0.42 6.17 1.94
CA LEU A 290 0.42 7.16 1.28
C LEU A 290 1.08 8.14 2.26
N HIS A 291 0.43 8.50 3.37
CA HIS A 291 1.05 9.29 4.44
C HIS A 291 2.26 8.54 5.04
N ARG A 292 2.13 7.25 5.36
CA ARG A 292 3.26 6.39 5.77
C ARG A 292 4.40 6.41 4.74
N VAL A 293 4.09 6.18 3.46
CA VAL A 293 5.09 6.17 2.38
C VAL A 293 5.80 7.52 2.27
N CYS A 294 5.10 8.63 2.51
CA CYS A 294 5.66 9.97 2.50
C CYS A 294 6.70 10.18 3.61
N LEU A 295 6.41 9.71 4.84
CA LEU A 295 7.36 9.83 5.96
C LEU A 295 8.59 8.94 5.73
N GLN A 296 8.38 7.67 5.36
CA GLN A 296 9.47 6.72 5.10
C GLN A 296 10.41 7.21 3.99
N THR A 297 9.85 7.66 2.86
CA THR A 297 10.64 8.19 1.74
C THR A 297 11.38 9.47 2.14
N LYS A 298 10.71 10.37 2.90
CA LYS A 298 11.33 11.57 3.45
C LYS A 298 12.50 11.24 4.39
N GLN A 299 12.39 10.18 5.20
CA GLN A 299 13.46 9.73 6.08
C GLN A 299 14.66 9.19 5.28
N MET A 300 14.41 8.35 4.28
CA MET A 300 15.46 7.82 3.37
C MET A 300 16.21 8.92 2.60
N LEU A 301 15.59 10.09 2.37
CA LEU A 301 16.19 11.23 1.68
C LEU A 301 16.97 12.20 2.59
N ARG A 302 17.05 11.93 3.91
CA ARG A 302 17.93 12.65 4.84
C ARG A 302 19.37 12.20 4.64
N GLU A 303 20.11 12.92 3.79
CA GLU A 303 21.57 12.84 3.73
C GLU A 303 22.15 13.73 4.83
N ASP A 304 22.48 13.14 5.98
CA ASP A 304 23.51 13.59 6.92
C ASP A 304 23.59 12.56 8.07
N ASP A 305 24.56 11.63 8.01
CA ASP A 305 24.82 10.68 9.11
C ASP A 305 25.28 11.39 10.41
N ASP A 306 25.77 12.63 10.28
CA ASP A 306 26.20 13.50 11.40
C ASP A 306 25.09 14.44 11.93
N ALA A 307 23.90 14.47 11.31
CA ALA A 307 22.80 15.28 11.81
C ALA A 307 22.11 14.65 13.02
N VAL A 308 21.87 15.44 14.07
CA VAL A 308 21.13 14.98 15.26
C VAL A 308 19.76 14.43 14.84
N PRO A 309 19.42 13.16 15.14
CA PRO A 309 18.14 12.59 14.75
C PRO A 309 16.97 13.37 15.32
N ASP A 310 15.97 13.61 14.47
CA ASP A 310 14.70 14.23 14.83
C ASP A 310 13.83 13.22 15.59
N VAL A 311 14.18 12.96 16.85
CA VAL A 311 13.53 11.96 17.71
C VAL A 311 12.01 12.17 17.79
N PRO A 312 11.47 13.40 17.93
CA PRO A 312 10.02 13.61 17.88
C PRO A 312 9.39 13.16 16.56
N ALA A 313 9.98 13.47 15.41
CA ALA A 313 9.48 13.01 14.12
C ALA A 313 9.60 11.48 13.95
N ALA A 314 10.71 10.88 14.39
CA ALA A 314 10.89 9.43 14.34
C ALA A 314 9.88 8.67 15.22
N VAL A 315 9.51 9.22 16.39
CA VAL A 315 8.43 8.67 17.22
C VAL A 315 7.09 8.84 16.51
N GLN A 316 6.75 10.03 15.99
CA GLN A 316 5.50 10.24 15.25
C GLN A 316 5.36 9.29 14.05
N GLU A 317 6.44 9.08 13.30
CA GLU A 317 6.48 8.15 12.19
C GLU A 317 6.29 6.69 12.65
N LEU A 318 6.94 6.25 13.73
CA LEU A 318 6.73 4.91 14.29
C LEU A 318 5.27 4.70 14.71
N LEU A 319 4.65 5.68 15.37
CA LEU A 319 3.25 5.60 15.80
C LEU A 319 2.28 5.63 14.61
N LEU A 320 2.53 6.45 13.58
CA LEU A 320 1.73 6.44 12.35
C LEU A 320 1.89 5.13 11.58
N ASN A 321 3.11 4.58 11.48
CA ASN A 321 3.36 3.31 10.83
C ASN A 321 2.60 2.18 11.53
N LEU A 322 2.62 2.16 12.86
CA LEU A 322 1.88 1.18 13.68
C LEU A 322 0.36 1.36 13.56
N PHE A 323 -0.15 2.60 13.67
CA PHE A 323 -1.57 2.90 13.44
C PHE A 323 -2.02 2.43 12.05
N THR A 324 -1.34 2.89 11.00
CA THR A 324 -1.68 2.59 9.60
C THR A 324 -1.58 1.10 9.29
N SER A 325 -0.65 0.36 9.90
CA SER A 325 -0.56 -1.09 9.72
C SER A 325 -1.80 -1.77 10.32
N VAL A 326 -2.12 -1.48 11.58
CA VAL A 326 -3.24 -2.10 12.30
C VAL A 326 -4.60 -1.68 11.72
N TYR A 327 -4.74 -0.42 11.32
CA TYR A 327 -5.96 0.12 10.73
C TYR A 327 -6.27 -0.50 9.36
N ASN A 328 -5.26 -0.88 8.59
CA ASN A 328 -5.42 -1.52 7.28
C ASN A 328 -5.18 -3.04 7.32
N HIS A 329 -5.16 -3.65 8.51
CA HIS A 329 -5.09 -5.11 8.64
C HIS A 329 -6.36 -5.74 8.06
N GLN A 330 -6.19 -6.84 7.32
CA GLN A 330 -7.24 -7.44 6.50
C GLN A 330 -7.19 -8.95 6.56
N ASP A 331 -8.36 -9.57 6.49
CA ASP A 331 -8.52 -11.02 6.33
C ASP A 331 -8.21 -11.50 4.88
N GLU A 332 -8.41 -12.79 4.64
CA GLU A 332 -8.18 -13.44 3.35
C GLU A 332 -9.12 -12.94 2.23
N GLU A 333 -10.29 -12.39 2.59
CA GLU A 333 -11.27 -11.81 1.65
C GLU A 333 -10.99 -10.33 1.37
N GLY A 334 -10.09 -9.70 2.12
CA GLY A 334 -9.69 -8.30 1.98
C GLY A 334 -10.52 -7.30 2.79
N ARG A 335 -11.42 -7.78 3.66
CA ARG A 335 -12.18 -6.95 4.60
C ARG A 335 -11.24 -6.46 5.70
N CYS A 336 -11.34 -5.20 6.12
CA CYS A 336 -10.51 -4.69 7.20
C CYS A 336 -11.12 -5.01 8.56
N TYR A 337 -10.34 -5.60 9.46
CA TYR A 337 -10.80 -5.88 10.84
C TYR A 337 -11.18 -4.59 11.61
N SER A 338 -10.63 -3.44 11.20
CA SER A 338 -10.95 -2.12 11.74
C SER A 338 -12.37 -1.66 11.43
N ASP A 339 -13.02 -2.19 10.39
CA ASP A 339 -14.38 -1.80 10.00
C ASP A 339 -15.39 -2.15 11.10
N SER A 340 -15.25 -3.32 11.73
CA SER A 340 -16.06 -3.73 12.89
C SER A 340 -15.83 -2.87 14.15
N MET A 341 -14.77 -2.06 14.21
CA MET A 341 -14.59 -1.07 15.29
C MET A 341 -15.38 0.22 15.05
N ALA A 342 -15.77 0.50 13.81
CA ALA A 342 -16.59 1.67 13.44
C ALA A 342 -18.09 1.45 13.76
N GLU A 343 -18.53 0.20 13.86
CA GLU A 343 -19.91 -0.16 14.26
C GLU A 343 -20.24 0.13 15.74
N LEU A 344 -19.24 0.44 16.56
CA LEU A 344 -19.42 0.69 18.00
C LEU A 344 -20.11 2.05 18.27
N PRO A 345 -20.95 2.15 19.33
CA PRO A 345 -21.59 3.42 19.70
C PRO A 345 -20.59 4.57 19.90
N GLU A 346 -20.91 5.78 19.44
CA GLU A 346 -20.03 6.96 19.58
C GLU A 346 -19.81 7.42 21.04
N HIS A 347 -20.72 7.06 21.94
CA HIS A 347 -20.76 7.54 23.33
C HIS A 347 -20.91 6.35 24.28
N ASP A 348 -20.23 6.43 25.42
CA ASP A 348 -20.48 5.56 26.57
C ASP A 348 -21.43 6.29 27.53
N GLU A 349 -22.35 5.53 28.14
CA GLU A 349 -23.24 6.05 29.19
C GLU A 349 -22.57 5.86 30.56
N ALA A 350 -22.34 6.96 31.28
CA ALA A 350 -21.83 6.93 32.64
C ALA A 350 -22.92 6.51 33.63
N ALA A 351 -22.54 6.08 34.84
CA ALA A 351 -23.47 5.59 35.87
C ALA A 351 -24.50 6.62 36.36
N ASN A 352 -24.35 7.90 35.99
CA ASN A 352 -25.30 9.00 36.23
C ASN A 352 -26.19 9.32 35.01
N GLY A 353 -26.09 8.56 33.92
CA GLY A 353 -26.81 8.79 32.66
C GLY A 353 -26.15 9.81 31.72
N GLU A 354 -24.98 10.38 32.06
CA GLU A 354 -24.29 11.31 31.17
C GLU A 354 -23.62 10.58 30.00
N LYS A 355 -23.80 11.10 28.78
CA LYS A 355 -23.17 10.57 27.57
C LYS A 355 -21.78 11.16 27.39
N VAL A 356 -20.76 10.34 27.62
CA VAL A 356 -19.34 10.71 27.45
C VAL A 356 -18.89 10.21 26.08
N ARG A 357 -18.20 11.05 25.30
CA ARG A 357 -17.69 10.62 23.99
C ARG A 357 -16.68 9.48 24.18
N ALA A 358 -16.94 8.36 23.53
CA ALA A 358 -16.14 7.16 23.66
C ALA A 358 -14.77 7.27 22.97
N ILE A 359 -13.85 6.39 23.37
CA ILE A 359 -12.61 6.18 22.62
C ILE A 359 -12.88 5.31 21.38
N SER A 360 -12.27 5.70 20.27
CA SER A 360 -12.40 5.07 18.95
C SER A 360 -11.11 5.25 18.15
N LEU A 361 -10.89 4.44 17.11
CA LEU A 361 -9.71 4.55 16.25
C LEU A 361 -9.56 5.96 15.65
N ASP A 362 -10.66 6.65 15.33
CA ASP A 362 -10.62 8.03 14.81
C ASP A 362 -10.34 9.09 15.86
N LEU A 363 -10.68 8.84 17.13
CA LEU A 363 -10.22 9.71 18.22
C LEU A 363 -8.72 9.54 18.42
N VAL A 364 -8.22 8.30 18.36
CA VAL A 364 -6.78 8.00 18.42
C VAL A 364 -6.04 8.63 17.23
N LYS A 365 -6.52 8.47 16.00
CA LYS A 365 -5.95 9.11 14.81
C LYS A 365 -5.88 10.63 14.93
N ARG A 366 -6.99 11.27 15.34
CA ARG A 366 -7.01 12.74 15.58
C ARG A 366 -6.09 13.21 16.71
N ARG A 367 -5.78 12.36 17.70
CA ARG A 367 -4.77 12.65 18.74
C ARG A 367 -3.35 12.49 18.20
N LEU A 368 -3.13 11.50 17.34
CA LEU A 368 -1.86 11.24 16.66
C LEU A 368 -1.50 12.38 15.70
N ASP A 369 -2.41 12.79 14.81
CA ASP A 369 -2.19 13.86 13.83
C ASP A 369 -1.89 15.22 14.47
N LYS A 370 -2.39 15.43 15.70
CA LYS A 370 -2.10 16.61 16.53
C LYS A 370 -0.79 16.51 17.32
N GLY A 371 -0.01 15.45 17.13
CA GLY A 371 1.25 15.20 17.83
C GLY A 371 1.11 15.01 19.34
N LEU A 372 -0.06 14.57 19.83
CA LEU A 372 -0.33 14.46 21.26
C LEU A 372 0.38 13.24 21.88
N TYR A 373 0.56 12.15 21.12
CA TYR A 373 1.33 10.99 21.56
C TYR A 373 2.83 11.22 21.40
N LYS A 374 3.52 11.44 22.51
CA LYS A 374 4.99 11.57 22.55
C LYS A 374 5.70 10.27 22.97
N ARG A 375 4.94 9.23 23.31
CA ARG A 375 5.43 7.93 23.80
C ARG A 375 4.56 6.79 23.26
N LEU A 376 5.19 5.66 22.96
CA LEU A 376 4.54 4.45 22.45
C LEU A 376 3.59 3.80 23.46
N ASP A 377 3.91 3.82 24.75
CA ASP A 377 3.08 3.21 25.80
C ASP A 377 1.76 3.97 26.03
N HIS A 378 1.76 5.30 25.90
CA HIS A 378 0.54 6.12 25.92
C HIS A 378 -0.34 5.87 24.70
N PHE A 379 0.27 5.73 23.51
CA PHE A 379 -0.44 5.37 22.28
C PHE A 379 -1.02 3.93 22.35
N GLN A 380 -0.24 2.98 22.88
CA GLN A 380 -0.67 1.60 23.10
C GLN A 380 -1.87 1.52 24.07
N GLN A 381 -1.84 2.28 25.16
CA GLN A 381 -2.96 2.34 26.12
C GLN A 381 -4.27 2.75 25.40
N ASP A 382 -4.22 3.82 24.60
CA ASP A 382 -5.40 4.31 23.88
C ASP A 382 -5.87 3.32 22.79
N MET A 383 -4.95 2.68 22.07
CA MET A 383 -5.30 1.62 21.08
C MET A 383 -5.94 0.41 21.75
N PHE A 384 -5.36 -0.07 22.87
CA PHE A 384 -5.91 -1.21 23.61
C PHE A 384 -7.26 -0.90 24.25
N ALA A 385 -7.46 0.32 24.76
CA ALA A 385 -8.75 0.75 25.29
C ALA A 385 -9.88 0.72 24.23
N VAL A 386 -9.58 0.92 22.93
CA VAL A 386 -10.56 0.70 21.86
C VAL A 386 -10.93 -0.78 21.74
N PHE A 387 -9.94 -1.68 21.70
CA PHE A 387 -10.18 -3.11 21.56
C PHE A 387 -10.86 -3.73 22.80
N GLU A 388 -10.47 -3.30 24.00
CA GLU A 388 -11.10 -3.68 25.26
C GLU A 388 -12.54 -3.18 25.34
N ARG A 389 -12.81 -1.96 24.85
CA ARG A 389 -14.18 -1.43 24.72
C ARG A 389 -15.02 -2.26 23.75
N ALA A 390 -14.47 -2.68 22.61
CA ALA A 390 -15.17 -3.55 21.66
C ALA A 390 -15.65 -4.84 22.34
N ARG A 391 -14.73 -5.59 22.99
CA ARG A 391 -15.06 -6.82 23.74
C ARG A 391 -16.04 -6.62 24.88
N ARG A 392 -15.99 -5.47 25.56
CA ARG A 392 -16.94 -5.14 26.63
C ARG A 392 -18.37 -5.02 26.09
N LEU A 393 -18.54 -4.38 24.93
CA LEU A 393 -19.85 -4.03 24.36
C LEU A 393 -20.46 -5.11 23.45
N SER A 394 -19.67 -6.07 22.96
CA SER A 394 -20.13 -7.12 22.04
C SER A 394 -20.28 -8.49 22.73
N ARG A 395 -21.05 -9.43 22.15
CA ARG A 395 -21.11 -10.83 22.65
C ARG A 395 -19.83 -11.60 22.34
N THR A 396 -19.52 -12.64 23.11
CA THR A 396 -18.30 -13.46 22.92
C THR A 396 -18.21 -14.23 21.60
N ASP A 397 -19.35 -14.42 20.92
CA ASP A 397 -19.49 -15.09 19.61
C ASP A 397 -19.59 -14.11 18.42
N SER A 398 -19.47 -12.80 18.67
CA SER A 398 -19.63 -11.76 17.65
C SER A 398 -18.35 -11.44 16.89
N GLN A 399 -18.49 -11.03 15.62
CA GLN A 399 -17.38 -10.58 14.77
C GLN A 399 -16.57 -9.44 15.42
N ILE A 400 -17.24 -8.50 16.06
CA ILE A 400 -16.62 -7.37 16.80
C ILE A 400 -15.70 -7.88 17.92
N PHE A 401 -16.05 -8.97 18.60
CA PHE A 401 -15.21 -9.55 19.65
C PHE A 401 -13.93 -10.12 19.05
N GLU A 402 -14.05 -11.04 18.09
CA GLU A 402 -12.91 -11.72 17.47
C GLU A 402 -12.00 -10.74 16.70
N ASP A 403 -12.55 -9.77 15.96
CA ASP A 403 -11.78 -8.75 15.25
C ASP A 403 -10.97 -7.87 16.21
N SER A 404 -11.50 -7.55 17.40
CA SER A 404 -10.76 -6.80 18.41
C SER A 404 -9.58 -7.59 19.02
N VAL A 405 -9.68 -8.92 19.04
CA VAL A 405 -8.62 -9.82 19.52
C VAL A 405 -7.53 -9.90 18.45
N GLU A 406 -7.92 -10.10 17.19
CA GLU A 406 -6.97 -10.12 16.06
C GLU A 406 -6.24 -8.78 15.91
N LEU A 407 -6.95 -7.64 15.93
CA LEU A 407 -6.33 -6.31 15.86
C LEU A 407 -5.34 -6.06 17.00
N GLN A 408 -5.64 -6.49 18.23
CA GLN A 408 -4.72 -6.33 19.36
C GLN A 408 -3.51 -7.26 19.26
N SER A 409 -3.70 -8.48 18.75
CA SER A 409 -2.60 -9.42 18.53
C SER A 409 -1.68 -8.91 17.42
N TYR A 410 -2.24 -8.48 16.29
CA TYR A 410 -1.51 -7.89 15.18
C TYR A 410 -0.79 -6.59 15.58
N TYR A 411 -1.41 -5.75 16.41
CA TYR A 411 -0.74 -4.58 17.00
C TYR A 411 0.55 -4.96 17.75
N ILE A 412 0.50 -6.01 18.58
CA ILE A 412 1.66 -6.47 19.36
C ILE A 412 2.77 -6.95 18.42
N ASP A 413 2.44 -7.77 17.42
CA ASP A 413 3.41 -8.28 16.45
C ASP A 413 4.07 -7.13 15.65
N GLN A 414 3.28 -6.18 15.16
CA GLN A 414 3.77 -5.00 14.42
C GLN A 414 4.62 -4.08 15.30
N ARG A 415 4.20 -3.83 16.55
CA ARG A 415 4.94 -3.04 17.54
C ARG A 415 6.31 -3.66 17.79
N ASP A 416 6.36 -4.95 18.09
CA ASP A 416 7.60 -5.64 18.43
C ASP A 416 8.55 -5.74 17.24
N GLN A 417 8.03 -5.82 16.01
CA GLN A 417 8.82 -5.72 14.80
C GLN A 417 9.39 -4.30 14.58
N LEU A 418 8.58 -3.26 14.74
CA LEU A 418 9.00 -1.85 14.57
C LEU A 418 9.97 -1.35 15.66
N CYS A 419 9.87 -1.87 16.88
CA CYS A 419 10.74 -1.47 17.99
C CYS A 419 12.07 -2.24 18.04
N ARG A 420 12.19 -3.37 17.34
CA ARG A 420 13.33 -4.30 17.42
C ARG A 420 14.66 -3.62 17.05
N GLY A 421 15.47 -3.32 18.08
CA GLY A 421 16.76 -2.65 17.91
C GLY A 421 16.68 -1.14 17.69
N THR A 422 15.49 -0.54 17.79
CA THR A 422 15.25 0.89 17.50
C THR A 422 14.70 1.66 18.70
N LEU A 423 13.74 1.10 19.45
CA LEU A 423 13.08 1.78 20.55
C LEU A 423 12.86 0.85 21.74
N GLN A 424 13.27 1.28 22.93
CA GLN A 424 12.90 0.64 24.20
C GLN A 424 11.74 1.41 24.81
N SER A 425 10.70 0.70 25.28
CA SER A 425 9.50 1.29 25.85
C SER A 425 8.82 0.34 26.84
N PRO A 426 8.22 0.83 27.94
CA PRO A 426 7.38 0.02 28.82
C PRO A 426 6.23 -0.71 28.09
N ALA A 427 5.83 -0.22 26.91
CA ALA A 427 4.88 -0.87 26.02
C ALA A 427 5.22 -2.34 25.73
N LEU A 428 6.51 -2.66 25.56
CA LEU A 428 7.04 -3.97 25.22
C LEU A 428 6.88 -5.01 26.35
N ASN A 429 6.63 -4.57 27.59
CA ASN A 429 6.39 -5.50 28.71
C ASN A 429 5.05 -6.24 28.58
N PHE A 430 4.11 -5.73 27.78
CA PHE A 430 2.84 -6.40 27.50
C PHE A 430 3.01 -7.30 26.28
N THR A 431 3.08 -8.61 26.50
CA THR A 431 3.37 -9.62 25.46
C THR A 431 2.09 -10.24 24.90
N ARG A 432 2.23 -11.03 23.83
CA ARG A 432 1.15 -11.85 23.28
C ARG A 432 0.56 -12.82 24.31
N ASP A 433 1.38 -13.36 25.22
CA ASP A 433 0.91 -14.26 26.29
C ASP A 433 0.08 -13.51 27.34
N THR A 434 0.50 -12.28 27.71
CA THR A 434 -0.28 -11.40 28.60
C THR A 434 -1.63 -11.05 27.97
N MET A 435 -1.64 -10.75 26.66
CA MET A 435 -2.83 -10.47 25.88
C MET A 435 -3.78 -11.68 25.86
N ALA A 436 -3.29 -12.86 25.47
CA ALA A 436 -4.10 -14.08 25.38
C ALA A 436 -4.73 -14.45 26.72
N THR A 437 -3.96 -14.35 27.82
CA THR A 437 -4.45 -14.59 29.18
C THR A 437 -5.56 -13.60 29.56
N SER A 438 -5.38 -12.31 29.22
CA SER A 438 -6.37 -11.27 29.50
C SER A 438 -7.66 -11.45 28.68
N VAL A 439 -7.56 -11.82 27.41
CA VAL A 439 -8.72 -12.09 26.53
C VAL A 439 -9.50 -13.31 27.01
N GLU A 440 -8.83 -14.39 27.39
CA GLU A 440 -9.47 -15.61 27.87
C GLU A 440 -10.26 -15.36 29.18
N LEU A 441 -9.68 -14.61 30.12
CA LEU A 441 -10.39 -14.20 31.35
C LEU A 441 -11.64 -13.36 31.04
N VAL A 442 -11.56 -12.43 30.09
CA VAL A 442 -12.73 -11.64 29.65
C VAL A 442 -13.78 -12.52 28.99
N LYS A 443 -13.36 -13.48 28.15
CA LYS A 443 -14.27 -14.42 27.45
C LYS A 443 -15.01 -15.31 28.46
N GLN A 444 -14.31 -15.85 29.45
CA GLN A 444 -14.92 -16.66 30.52
C GLN A 444 -15.92 -15.85 31.37
N CYS A 445 -15.55 -14.65 31.81
CA CYS A 445 -16.46 -13.79 32.59
C CYS A 445 -17.72 -13.42 31.80
N LYS A 446 -17.60 -13.12 30.51
CA LYS A 446 -18.76 -12.79 29.66
C LYS A 446 -19.62 -14.00 29.35
N LEU A 447 -19.06 -15.19 29.12
CA LEU A 447 -19.84 -16.41 28.92
C LEU A 447 -20.72 -16.74 30.14
N LEU A 448 -20.26 -16.44 31.36
CA LEU A 448 -21.10 -16.58 32.56
C LEU A 448 -22.28 -15.60 32.54
N GLN A 449 -22.04 -14.32 32.23
CA GLN A 449 -23.07 -13.29 32.13
C GLN A 449 -24.08 -13.58 31.00
N GLU A 450 -23.60 -13.98 29.83
CA GLU A 450 -24.41 -14.33 28.66
C GLU A 450 -25.32 -15.55 28.95
N ASN A 451 -24.85 -16.53 29.72
CA ASN A 451 -25.67 -17.66 30.18
C ASN A 451 -26.70 -17.24 31.25
N GLU A 452 -26.33 -16.38 32.20
CA GLU A 452 -27.25 -15.85 33.22
C GLU A 452 -28.41 -15.05 32.58
N GLU A 453 -28.12 -14.20 31.59
CA GLU A 453 -29.13 -13.46 30.81
C GLU A 453 -30.04 -14.39 29.99
N GLU A 454 -29.50 -15.47 29.41
CA GLU A 454 -30.28 -16.47 28.67
C GLU A 454 -31.19 -17.31 29.60
N ASP A 455 -30.77 -17.58 30.84
CA ASP A 455 -31.58 -18.26 31.83
C ASP A 455 -32.63 -17.34 32.47
N GLU A 456 -32.33 -16.06 32.72
CA GLU A 456 -33.35 -15.07 33.16
C GLU A 456 -34.43 -14.85 32.09
N THR A 457 -34.03 -14.72 30.82
CA THR A 457 -35.00 -14.56 29.72
C THR A 457 -35.85 -15.81 29.49
N ARG A 458 -35.30 -17.02 29.68
CA ARG A 458 -36.09 -18.28 29.69
C ARG A 458 -37.03 -18.36 30.89
N SER A 459 -36.54 -18.01 32.08
CA SER A 459 -37.28 -18.00 33.33
C SER A 459 -38.47 -17.03 33.31
N SER A 460 -38.38 -15.94 32.56
CA SER A 460 -39.45 -14.94 32.39
C SER A 460 -40.76 -15.45 31.76
N THR A 461 -40.85 -16.74 31.41
CA THR A 461 -42.06 -17.38 30.88
C THR A 461 -42.86 -18.22 31.86
N ASP A 462 -42.43 -18.36 33.13
CA ASP A 462 -43.23 -19.02 34.18
C ASP A 462 -43.30 -18.17 35.46
N ASP A 463 -44.50 -18.01 35.98
CA ASP A 463 -44.81 -17.18 37.15
C ASP A 463 -44.65 -18.04 38.42
N SER A 464 -43.81 -17.64 39.39
CA SER A 464 -43.86 -17.97 40.84
C SER A 464 -42.53 -18.29 41.57
N VAL A 465 -41.94 -17.27 42.24
CA VAL A 465 -41.37 -17.31 43.64
C VAL A 465 -40.17 -18.24 43.98
N PRO A 466 -39.23 -17.89 44.91
CA PRO A 466 -38.70 -16.60 45.37
C PRO A 466 -37.18 -16.42 45.15
N ALA A 467 -36.68 -15.20 45.37
CA ALA A 467 -35.25 -14.90 45.38
C ALA A 467 -34.46 -15.68 46.47
N GLY A 468 -33.35 -16.30 46.06
CA GLY A 468 -32.45 -17.10 46.91
C GLY A 468 -30.99 -16.98 46.48
N GLY A 469 -30.48 -15.76 46.33
CA GLY A 469 -29.09 -15.51 45.92
C GLY A 469 -28.07 -16.00 46.96
N ALA A 470 -27.34 -17.07 46.64
CA ALA A 470 -26.14 -17.45 47.36
C ALA A 470 -24.95 -16.61 46.86
N PRO A 471 -24.15 -15.97 47.73
CA PRO A 471 -23.02 -15.17 47.29
C PRO A 471 -21.89 -16.08 46.76
N LEU A 472 -21.45 -15.82 45.52
CA LEU A 472 -20.33 -16.51 44.90
C LEU A 472 -19.03 -16.19 45.69
N GLN A 473 -18.52 -17.14 46.47
CA GLN A 473 -17.29 -16.97 47.24
C GLN A 473 -16.06 -17.19 46.34
N THR A 474 -15.65 -16.14 45.63
CA THR A 474 -14.43 -16.15 44.82
C THR A 474 -13.19 -16.19 45.74
N ALA A 475 -12.49 -17.32 45.76
CA ALA A 475 -11.25 -17.49 46.52
C ALA A 475 -10.03 -17.10 45.66
N TYR A 476 -9.32 -16.05 46.08
CA TYR A 476 -8.11 -15.57 45.40
C TYR A 476 -6.86 -16.38 45.79
N ASN A 477 -5.95 -16.56 44.83
CA ASN A 477 -4.70 -17.30 44.98
C ASN A 477 -3.47 -16.40 44.79
N LYS A 478 -2.32 -16.87 45.27
CA LYS A 478 -1.04 -16.22 44.97
C LYS A 478 -0.71 -16.40 43.49
N GLY A 479 -0.49 -15.27 42.80
CA GLY A 479 -0.19 -15.20 41.37
C GLY A 479 -1.29 -14.51 40.56
N ASP A 480 -2.52 -14.48 41.07
CA ASP A 480 -3.69 -13.91 40.40
C ASP A 480 -3.52 -12.41 40.16
N PHE A 481 -4.05 -11.94 39.02
CA PHE A 481 -4.17 -10.51 38.72
C PHE A 481 -5.62 -10.08 38.96
N VAL A 482 -5.82 -9.07 39.81
CA VAL A 482 -7.16 -8.60 40.20
C VAL A 482 -7.30 -7.11 39.97
N TYR A 483 -8.50 -6.67 39.60
CA TYR A 483 -8.84 -5.26 39.49
C TYR A 483 -9.19 -4.71 40.88
N VAL A 484 -8.45 -3.68 41.32
CA VAL A 484 -8.78 -2.94 42.54
C VAL A 484 -9.53 -1.67 42.15
N GLN A 485 -10.76 -1.56 42.64
CA GLN A 485 -11.55 -0.33 42.54
C GLN A 485 -11.13 0.63 43.67
N PRO A 486 -10.69 1.87 43.37
CA PRO A 486 -10.17 2.78 44.39
C PRO A 486 -11.29 3.34 45.29
N ASP A 487 -11.03 3.38 46.61
CA ASP A 487 -12.03 3.70 47.66
C ASP A 487 -12.70 5.10 47.56
N LYS A 488 -12.15 6.03 46.77
CA LYS A 488 -12.79 7.29 46.34
C LYS A 488 -11.97 8.04 45.29
N GLY A 489 -12.68 8.69 44.37
CA GLY A 489 -12.11 9.64 43.41
C GLY A 489 -12.07 9.10 41.98
N ASN A 490 -11.99 10.03 41.02
CA ASN A 490 -12.10 9.77 39.58
C ASN A 490 -10.82 9.16 38.99
N LYS A 491 -10.41 7.99 39.51
CA LYS A 491 -9.23 7.24 39.10
C LYS A 491 -9.66 5.93 38.42
N GLU A 492 -8.99 5.60 37.32
CA GLU A 492 -9.22 4.33 36.61
C GLU A 492 -8.93 3.13 37.52
N PRO A 493 -9.63 1.99 37.36
CA PRO A 493 -9.27 0.75 38.03
C PRO A 493 -7.82 0.37 37.74
N HIS A 494 -7.13 -0.18 38.75
CA HIS A 494 -5.74 -0.61 38.59
C HIS A 494 -5.63 -2.11 38.81
N ILE A 495 -4.88 -2.78 37.94
CA ILE A 495 -4.56 -4.20 38.05
C ILE A 495 -3.42 -4.36 39.06
N VAL A 496 -3.61 -5.25 40.02
CA VAL A 496 -2.59 -5.62 41.01
C VAL A 496 -2.34 -7.12 40.95
N GLN A 497 -1.11 -7.57 41.21
CA GLN A 497 -0.83 -8.99 41.36
C GLN A 497 -0.90 -9.39 42.83
N VAL A 498 -1.64 -10.46 43.15
CA VAL A 498 -1.75 -11.04 44.48
C VAL A 498 -0.47 -11.81 44.80
N GLU A 499 0.36 -11.29 45.70
CA GLU A 499 1.59 -11.96 46.14
C GLU A 499 1.38 -12.87 47.34
N ARG A 500 0.35 -12.60 48.15
CA ARG A 500 0.02 -13.37 49.35
C ARG A 500 -1.45 -13.19 49.74
N VAL A 501 -2.08 -14.28 50.16
CA VAL A 501 -3.40 -14.30 50.80
C VAL A 501 -3.25 -14.93 52.19
N TRP A 502 -3.97 -14.42 53.20
CA TRP A 502 -4.03 -14.98 54.54
C TRP A 502 -5.32 -14.56 55.25
N THR A 503 -5.66 -15.21 56.35
CA THR A 503 -6.74 -14.74 57.25
C THR A 503 -6.11 -14.05 58.45
N ASN A 504 -6.59 -12.87 58.83
CA ASN A 504 -6.10 -12.15 60.01
C ASN A 504 -6.59 -12.81 61.32
N ASN A 505 -6.13 -12.31 62.47
CA ASN A 505 -6.49 -12.84 63.79
C ASN A 505 -7.99 -12.66 64.15
N GLU A 506 -8.74 -11.89 63.37
CA GLU A 506 -10.17 -11.62 63.53
C GLU A 506 -11.03 -12.47 62.57
N GLY A 507 -10.41 -13.37 61.80
CA GLY A 507 -11.12 -14.22 60.82
C GLY A 507 -11.37 -13.56 59.46
N VAL A 508 -10.87 -12.35 59.23
CA VAL A 508 -11.07 -11.60 57.98
C VAL A 508 -10.06 -12.04 56.91
N PRO A 509 -10.50 -12.44 55.71
CA PRO A 509 -9.60 -12.67 54.57
C PRO A 509 -8.85 -11.39 54.18
N CYS A 510 -7.55 -11.49 53.98
CA CYS A 510 -6.66 -10.40 53.62
C CYS A 510 -5.77 -10.83 52.45
N MET A 511 -5.44 -9.87 51.59
CA MET A 511 -4.48 -10.06 50.50
C MET A 511 -3.43 -8.95 50.53
N TYR A 512 -2.23 -9.28 50.09
CA TYR A 512 -1.14 -8.34 49.85
C TYR A 512 -0.81 -8.42 48.37
N CYS A 513 -0.85 -7.26 47.72
CA CYS A 513 -0.77 -7.15 46.29
C CYS A 513 0.26 -6.10 45.89
N THR A 514 1.02 -6.39 44.84
CA THR A 514 1.89 -5.41 44.21
C THR A 514 1.10 -4.66 43.15
N ALA A 515 0.96 -3.35 43.36
CA ALA A 515 0.32 -2.44 42.42
C ALA A 515 1.32 -2.00 41.35
N TYR A 516 1.01 -2.30 40.09
CA TYR A 516 1.75 -1.81 38.94
C TYR A 516 1.22 -0.43 38.55
N TYR A 517 1.78 0.61 39.18
CA TYR A 517 1.48 1.99 38.81
C TYR A 517 2.02 2.31 37.40
N ARG A 518 1.22 3.03 36.61
CA ARG A 518 1.65 3.71 35.37
C ARG A 518 2.30 5.06 35.70
#